data_AF-U5NFT6-F1
#
_entry.id   AF-U5NFT6-F1
#
_cell.length_a   1.000
_cell.length_b   1.000
_cell.length_c   1.000
_cell.angle_alpha   90.00
_cell.angle_beta   90.00
_cell.angle_gamma   90.00
#
_symmetry.space_group_name_H-M   'P 1'
#
loop_
_entity.id
_entity.type
_entity.pdbx_description
1 polymer ?
#
loop_
_entity_poly.entity_id
_entity_poly.type
_entity_poly.pdbx_seq_one_letter_code
_entity_poly.pdbx_strand_id
1 'polypeptide(L)'
;MSKEGGKESPFFLDSSKIREILKKGSDSLLLSASEEEIDRALELIESMKEDLMKVMNMPLNDDVAEDFRAHESLTLKEIEEFYSKFNKNGKK
;
A
#
# COMPACT_ATOMS: atom_id res chain seq x y z
N MET A 1 14.44 -18.30 23.21
CA MET A 1 13.42 -17.22 23.25
C MET A 1 13.73 -16.25 22.12
N SER A 2 13.17 -16.50 20.94
CA SER A 2 13.30 -15.58 19.80
C SER A 2 12.06 -14.70 19.80
N LYS A 3 12.25 -13.40 20.06
CA LYS A 3 11.18 -12.41 19.96
C LYS A 3 10.74 -12.38 18.49
N GLU A 4 9.59 -12.95 18.20
CA GLU A 4 8.86 -12.71 16.95
C GLU A 4 8.57 -11.21 16.89
N GLY A 5 9.35 -10.50 16.07
CA GLY A 5 9.09 -9.11 15.75
C GLY A 5 7.82 -9.04 14.93
N GLY A 6 6.67 -8.97 15.61
CA GLY A 6 5.43 -8.52 15.00
C GLY A 6 5.70 -7.15 14.42
N LYS A 7 5.92 -7.07 13.11
CA LYS A 7 5.99 -5.80 12.40
C LYS A 7 4.60 -5.18 12.54
N GLU A 8 4.45 -4.28 13.50
CA GLU A 8 3.23 -3.50 13.68
C GLU A 8 2.83 -2.93 12.32
N SER A 9 1.58 -3.15 11.95
CA SER A 9 1.03 -2.55 10.74
C SER A 9 1.23 -1.03 10.88
N PRO A 10 1.82 -0.37 9.89
CA PRO A 10 2.17 1.03 9.97
C PRO A 10 0.92 1.85 10.29
N PHE A 11 1.09 2.89 11.10
CA PHE A 11 0.00 3.69 11.67
C PHE A 11 -0.98 4.25 10.63
N PHE A 12 -0.56 4.41 9.37
CA PHE A 12 -1.42 4.87 8.28
C PHE A 12 -2.35 3.79 7.69
N LEU A 13 -2.18 2.51 8.06
CA LEU A 13 -3.05 1.39 7.67
C LEU A 13 -4.08 1.03 8.77
N ASP A 14 -4.18 1.86 9.81
CA ASP A 14 -5.27 1.80 10.79
C ASP A 14 -6.55 2.38 10.15
N SER A 15 -7.65 1.62 10.20
CA SER A 15 -8.93 1.99 9.59
C SER A 15 -9.44 3.34 10.08
N SER A 16 -9.25 3.65 11.37
CA SER A 16 -9.65 4.95 11.95
C SER A 16 -8.86 6.11 11.35
N LYS A 17 -7.57 5.88 11.06
CA LYS A 17 -6.68 6.87 10.46
C LYS A 17 -6.92 7.03 8.97
N ILE A 18 -7.15 5.94 8.25
CA ILE A 18 -7.53 5.97 6.84
C ILE A 18 -8.82 6.78 6.68
N ARG A 19 -9.82 6.53 7.52
CA ARG A 19 -11.08 7.28 7.51
C ARG A 19 -10.87 8.77 7.77
N GLU A 20 -10.00 9.13 8.73
CA GLU A 20 -9.63 10.52 9.02
C GLU A 20 -8.96 11.19 7.80
N ILE A 21 -8.06 10.48 7.12
CA ILE A 21 -7.39 10.96 5.90
C ILE A 21 -8.39 11.17 4.76
N LEU A 22 -9.32 10.23 4.55
CA LEU A 22 -10.34 10.33 3.51
C LEU A 22 -11.27 11.53 3.75
N LYS A 23 -11.70 11.76 5.00
CA LYS A 23 -12.49 12.95 5.38
C LYS A 23 -11.75 14.24 5.08
N LYS A 24 -10.53 14.39 5.61
CA LYS A 24 -9.71 15.60 5.40
C LYS A 24 -9.38 15.83 3.94
N GLY A 25 -9.08 14.77 3.19
CA GLY A 25 -8.80 14.84 1.75
C GLY A 25 -10.02 15.31 0.96
N SER A 26 -11.20 14.72 1.23
CA SER A 26 -12.46 15.15 0.65
C SER A 26 -12.76 16.62 0.92
N ASP A 27 -12.62 17.07 2.16
CA ASP A 27 -12.85 18.45 2.57
C ASP A 27 -11.89 19.42 1.87
N SER A 28 -10.60 19.05 1.82
CA SER A 28 -9.54 19.85 1.18
C SER A 28 -9.73 19.97 -0.33
N LEU A 29 -10.27 18.92 -0.95
CA LEU A 29 -10.57 18.89 -2.39
C LEU A 29 -11.95 19.45 -2.73
N LEU A 30 -12.71 19.91 -1.72
CA LEU A 30 -14.09 20.42 -1.86
C LEU A 30 -15.04 19.41 -2.52
N LEU A 31 -14.73 18.11 -2.42
CA LEU A 31 -15.48 17.03 -3.07
C LEU A 31 -16.72 16.62 -2.28
N SER A 32 -16.83 17.02 -1.00
CA SER A 32 -17.97 16.74 -0.12
C SER A 32 -18.43 15.27 -0.17
N ALA A 33 -17.47 14.33 -0.07
CA ALA A 33 -17.76 12.90 -0.08
C ALA A 33 -18.71 12.52 1.07
N SER A 34 -19.72 11.71 0.73
CA SER A 34 -20.65 11.14 1.69
C SER A 34 -19.97 10.12 2.60
N GLU A 35 -20.55 9.84 3.77
CA GLU A 35 -20.04 8.79 4.67
C GLU A 35 -20.01 7.43 3.97
N GLU A 36 -20.96 7.15 3.08
CA GLU A 36 -21.04 5.90 2.30
C GLU A 36 -19.88 5.77 1.29
N GLU A 37 -19.46 6.87 0.66
CA GLU A 37 -18.30 6.90 -0.23
C GLU A 37 -16.99 6.71 0.55
N ILE A 38 -16.90 7.30 1.74
CA ILE A 38 -15.75 7.13 2.63
C ILE A 38 -15.64 5.68 3.12
N ASP A 39 -16.75 5.06 3.50
CA ASP A 39 -16.75 3.68 3.98
C ASP A 39 -16.40 2.70 2.82
N ARG A 40 -16.90 2.94 1.60
CA ARG A 40 -16.48 2.15 0.41
C ARG A 40 -15.00 2.32 0.09
N ALA A 41 -14.48 3.53 0.18
CA ALA A 41 -13.05 3.78 -0.03
C ALA A 41 -12.19 3.11 1.05
N LEU A 42 -12.67 3.10 2.29
CA LEU A 42 -12.02 2.39 3.40
C LEU A 42 -11.98 0.87 3.13
N GLU A 43 -13.10 0.25 2.76
CA GLU A 43 -13.15 -1.18 2.42
C GLU A 43 -12.19 -1.53 1.28
N LEU A 44 -12.12 -0.69 0.23
CA LEU A 44 -11.19 -0.88 -0.87
C LEU A 44 -9.73 -0.83 -0.39
N ILE A 45 -9.36 0.17 0.41
CA ILE A 45 -7.99 0.30 0.94
C ILE A 45 -7.65 -0.88 1.87
N GLU A 46 -8.59 -1.32 2.70
CA GLU A 46 -8.42 -2.51 3.54
C GLU A 46 -8.18 -3.77 2.72
N SER A 47 -8.88 -3.95 1.60
CA SER A 47 -8.67 -5.08 0.70
C SER A 47 -7.25 -5.10 0.10
N MET A 48 -6.59 -3.94 0.01
CA MET A 48 -5.23 -3.79 -0.52
C MET A 48 -4.15 -3.84 0.57
N LYS A 49 -4.52 -4.00 1.84
CA LYS A 49 -3.60 -3.86 2.98
C LYS A 49 -2.39 -4.80 2.91
N GLU A 50 -2.60 -6.04 2.48
CA GLU A 50 -1.49 -6.99 2.30
C GLU A 50 -0.49 -6.53 1.24
N ASP A 51 -0.98 -6.02 0.12
CA ASP A 51 -0.11 -5.54 -0.97
C ASP A 51 0.61 -4.25 -0.58
N LEU A 52 -0.06 -3.33 0.12
CA LEU A 52 0.57 -2.14 0.69
C LEU A 52 1.67 -2.50 1.69
N MET A 53 1.45 -3.53 2.51
CA MET A 53 2.47 -4.05 3.42
C MET A 53 3.66 -4.67 2.68
N LYS A 54 3.43 -5.39 1.58
CA LYS A 54 4.51 -5.93 0.74
C LYS A 54 5.36 -4.80 0.19
N VAL A 55 4.72 -3.78 -0.41
CA VAL A 55 5.41 -2.61 -0.99
C VAL A 55 6.19 -1.85 0.08
N MET A 56 5.60 -1.57 1.25
CA MET A 56 6.28 -0.84 2.32
C MET A 56 7.52 -1.58 2.85
N ASN A 57 7.47 -2.92 2.87
CA ASN A 57 8.59 -3.74 3.34
C ASN A 57 9.63 -4.01 2.24
N MET A 58 9.46 -3.49 1.02
CA MET A 58 10.47 -3.64 -0.01
C MET A 58 11.72 -2.80 0.30
N PRO A 59 12.92 -3.35 0.06
CA PRO A 59 14.14 -2.59 0.13
C PRO A 59 14.12 -1.50 -0.94
N LEU A 60 14.30 -0.25 -0.51
CA LEU A 60 14.52 0.87 -1.42
C LEU A 60 15.94 0.76 -1.98
N ASN A 61 16.09 0.07 -3.09
CA ASN A 61 17.33 -0.03 -3.85
C ASN A 61 17.12 0.46 -5.30
N ASP A 62 18.22 0.64 -6.02
CA ASP A 62 18.19 1.21 -7.37
C ASP A 62 17.40 0.33 -8.36
N ASP A 63 17.46 -1.00 -8.20
CA ASP A 63 16.72 -1.95 -9.03
C ASP A 63 15.19 -1.79 -8.87
N VAL A 64 14.71 -1.65 -7.64
CA VAL A 64 13.30 -1.41 -7.33
C VAL A 64 12.88 -0.01 -7.82
N ALA A 65 13.74 1.00 -7.64
CA ALA A 65 13.45 2.36 -8.07
C ALA A 65 13.37 2.48 -9.61
N GLU A 66 14.16 1.72 -10.38
CA GLU A 66 14.06 1.68 -11.85
C GLU A 66 12.71 1.14 -12.31
N ASP A 67 12.22 0.05 -11.73
CA ASP A 67 10.93 -0.55 -12.09
C ASP A 67 9.77 0.44 -11.88
N PHE A 68 9.80 1.24 -10.80
CA PHE A 68 8.82 2.30 -10.53
C PHE A 68 9.01 3.58 -11.36
N ARG A 69 10.24 3.92 -11.77
CA ARG A 69 10.51 5.10 -12.62
C ARG A 69 10.16 4.88 -14.08
N ALA A 70 10.23 3.63 -14.55
CA ALA A 70 9.97 3.29 -15.94
C ALA A 70 8.49 3.31 -16.32
N HIS A 71 7.56 3.27 -15.34
CA HIS A 71 6.14 3.11 -15.60
C HIS A 71 5.30 4.08 -14.75
N GLU A 72 4.49 4.93 -15.40
CA GLU A 72 3.50 5.78 -14.71
C GLU A 72 2.34 4.97 -14.10
N SER A 73 2.12 3.75 -14.58
CA SER A 73 1.14 2.80 -14.06
C SER A 73 1.58 1.37 -14.36
N LEU A 74 1.21 0.41 -13.51
CA LEU A 74 1.48 -1.01 -13.72
C LEU A 74 0.15 -1.76 -13.89
N THR A 75 0.10 -2.66 -14.86
CA THR A 75 -0.96 -3.66 -15.00
C THR A 75 -0.84 -4.73 -13.92
N LEU A 76 -1.92 -5.46 -13.65
CA LEU A 76 -1.91 -6.57 -12.68
C LEU A 76 -0.82 -7.62 -12.99
N LYS A 77 -0.59 -7.89 -14.27
CA LYS A 77 0.46 -8.83 -14.70
C LYS A 77 1.86 -8.30 -14.39
N GLU A 78 2.10 -7.01 -14.60
CA GLU A 78 3.39 -6.40 -14.29
C GLU A 78 3.64 -6.35 -12.78
N ILE A 79 2.58 -6.16 -11.97
CA ILE A 79 2.63 -6.27 -10.51
C ILE A 79 3.01 -7.71 -10.09
N GLU A 80 2.40 -8.74 -10.69
CA GLU A 80 2.74 -10.14 -10.42
C GLU A 80 4.17 -10.50 -10.84
N GLU A 81 4.62 -10.02 -12.00
CA GLU A 81 5.99 -10.20 -12.48
C GLU A 81 7.00 -9.51 -11.55
N PHE A 82 6.68 -8.31 -11.08
CA PHE A 82 7.46 -7.58 -10.10
C PHE A 82 7.58 -8.33 -8.77
N TYR A 83 6.47 -8.82 -8.20
CA TYR A 83 6.50 -9.66 -7.00
C TYR A 83 7.27 -10.97 -7.21
N SER A 84 7.19 -11.56 -8.40
CA SER A 84 7.90 -12.80 -8.73
C SER A 84 9.42 -12.61 -8.83
N LYS A 85 9.88 -11.48 -9.37
CA LYS A 85 11.30 -11.09 -9.37
C LYS A 85 11.81 -10.89 -7.94
N PHE A 86 11.02 -10.21 -7.10
CA PHE A 86 11.36 -9.95 -5.70
C PHE A 86 11.55 -11.24 -4.88
N ASN A 87 10.62 -12.19 -4.98
CA ASN A 87 10.69 -13.47 -4.26
C ASN A 87 11.87 -14.37 -4.71
N LYS A 88 12.41 -14.17 -5.92
CA LYS A 88 13.61 -14.87 -6.40
C LYS A 88 14.90 -14.25 -5.88
N ASN A 89 14.96 -12.93 -5.69
CA ASN A 89 16.15 -12.22 -5.24
C ASN A 89 16.34 -12.22 -3.71
N GLY A 90 15.29 -12.46 -2.92
CA GLY A 90 15.35 -12.59 -1.46
C GLY A 90 15.91 -13.92 -0.92
N LYS A 91 16.46 -14.80 -1.77
CA LYS A 91 17.04 -16.12 -1.41
C LYS A 91 18.58 -16.17 -1.41
N LYS A 92 19.27 -15.03 -1.32
CA LYS A 92 20.73 -14.98 -1.15
C LYS A 92 21.11 -14.53 0.25
#